data_AF-A0A353HUW6-F1
#
_entry.id   AF-A0A353HUW6-F1
#
_cell.length_a   1.000
_cell.length_b   1.000
_cell.length_c   1.000
_cell.angle_alpha   90.00
_cell.angle_beta   90.00
_cell.angle_gamma   90.00
#
_symmetry.space_group_name_H-M   'P 1'
#
loop_
_entity.id
_entity.type
_entity.pdbx_description
1 polymer ?
#
loop_
_entity_poly.entity_id
_entity_poly.type
_entity_poly.pdbx_seq_one_letter_code
_entity_poly.pdbx_strand_id
1 'polypeptide(L)'
;MTAPLFAFRLRPLEEIEPWHGPDGPGLSWFGLTDGAYWLSLADPAIVGLDADISASPLYCDYQVARLFDDLTELAPYALAEVPAQLHAFFAREAGRSWHDFREAWWHRAKDSPQTDELDGLMDAAAELRRLRTLDASHMQSRPEILIWSSAGRVHIKWDVRGNAVDGAPVRGMVRGGATLTREQFIGELRDFCARLCEAMDERIRQVAQGALAPAIRIDVEQLVREQALRRKQLEHELANPRFADDWPAVVEAIGRLRDRRGADRRV
;
A
#
# COMPACT_ATOMS: atom_id res chain seq x y z
N MET A 1 5.47 -24.39 5.05
CA MET A 1 5.03 -23.32 4.12
C MET A 1 5.28 -22.00 4.81
N THR A 2 6.02 -21.08 4.20
CA THR A 2 6.15 -19.69 4.67
C THR A 2 4.79 -19.01 4.58
N ALA A 3 4.46 -18.13 5.55
CA ALA A 3 3.21 -17.38 5.54
C ALA A 3 3.16 -16.43 4.32
N PRO A 4 1.98 -16.20 3.71
CA PRO A 4 1.85 -15.24 2.61
C PRO A 4 2.23 -13.83 3.05
N LEU A 5 2.87 -13.07 2.17
CA LEU A 5 3.25 -11.68 2.40
C LEU A 5 2.01 -10.80 2.64
N PHE A 6 0.98 -10.95 1.81
CA PHE A 6 -0.29 -10.25 1.94
C PHE A 6 -1.35 -11.23 2.42
N ALA A 7 -1.65 -11.18 3.71
CA ALA A 7 -2.59 -12.09 4.34
C ALA A 7 -3.90 -11.36 4.67
N PHE A 8 -5.00 -12.10 4.66
CA PHE A 8 -6.31 -11.56 4.98
C PHE A 8 -7.24 -12.63 5.56
N ARG A 9 -8.30 -12.16 6.21
CA ARG A 9 -9.44 -12.96 6.65
C ARG A 9 -10.70 -12.16 6.41
N LEU A 10 -11.69 -12.75 5.74
CA LEU A 10 -13.01 -12.16 5.60
C LEU A 10 -13.84 -12.42 6.86
N ARG A 11 -14.60 -11.41 7.30
CA ARG A 11 -15.61 -11.54 8.36
C ARG A 11 -16.74 -12.47 7.88
N PRO A 12 -17.34 -13.32 8.73
CA PRO A 12 -18.52 -14.12 8.37
C PRO A 12 -19.63 -13.26 7.77
N LEU A 13 -20.43 -13.81 6.85
CA LEU A 13 -21.44 -13.06 6.10
C LEU A 13 -22.49 -12.43 7.02
N GLU A 14 -22.88 -13.16 8.05
CA GLU A 14 -23.85 -12.78 9.08
C GLU A 14 -23.37 -11.64 9.99
N GLU A 15 -22.06 -11.40 10.05
CA GLU A 15 -21.45 -10.33 10.83
C GLU A 15 -21.17 -9.07 10.00
N ILE A 16 -21.39 -9.10 8.68
CA ILE A 16 -21.18 -7.93 7.82
C ILE A 16 -22.31 -6.92 8.04
N GLU A 17 -21.96 -5.71 8.45
CA GLU A 17 -22.92 -4.63 8.58
C GLU A 17 -23.27 -4.03 7.21
N PRO A 18 -24.55 -4.04 6.80
CA PRO A 18 -24.97 -3.44 5.55
C PRO A 18 -24.93 -1.91 5.65
N TRP A 19 -24.66 -1.26 4.52
CA TRP A 19 -24.56 0.19 4.46
C TRP A 19 -25.95 0.79 4.29
N HIS A 20 -26.26 1.81 5.09
CA HIS A 20 -27.56 2.46 5.04
C HIS A 20 -27.56 3.56 3.99
N GLY A 21 -28.39 3.39 2.96
CA GLY A 21 -28.60 4.37 1.91
C GLY A 21 -30.06 4.81 1.79
N PRO A 22 -30.38 5.70 0.83
CA PRO A 22 -31.73 6.23 0.62
C PRO A 22 -32.83 5.17 0.45
N ASP A 23 -32.51 4.03 -0.17
CA ASP A 23 -33.46 2.92 -0.36
C ASP A 23 -33.26 1.76 0.64
N GLY A 24 -32.65 2.04 1.79
CA GLY A 24 -32.45 1.08 2.88
C GLY A 24 -31.09 0.36 2.85
N PRO A 25 -30.88 -0.62 3.73
CA PRO A 25 -29.60 -1.30 3.90
C PRO A 25 -29.22 -2.07 2.64
N GLY A 26 -27.98 -1.92 2.19
CA GLY A 26 -27.47 -2.61 1.02
C GLY A 26 -26.01 -2.97 1.13
N LEU A 27 -25.59 -3.91 0.28
CA LEU A 27 -24.21 -4.34 0.16
C LEU A 27 -23.75 -4.29 -1.30
N SER A 28 -22.44 -4.13 -1.48
CA SER A 28 -21.75 -4.15 -2.76
C SER A 28 -20.62 -5.18 -2.72
N TRP A 29 -19.91 -5.37 -3.82
CA TRP A 29 -18.72 -6.23 -3.83
C TRP A 29 -17.71 -5.79 -2.77
N PHE A 30 -17.45 -4.48 -2.68
CA PHE A 30 -16.61 -3.88 -1.66
C PHE A 30 -17.09 -4.22 -0.24
N GLY A 31 -18.39 -4.01 0.05
CA GLY A 31 -18.97 -4.31 1.37
C GLY A 31 -18.83 -5.79 1.75
N LEU A 32 -18.93 -6.70 0.79
CA LEU A 32 -18.73 -8.13 1.02
C LEU A 32 -17.28 -8.53 1.34
N THR A 33 -16.30 -7.65 1.13
CA THR A 33 -14.89 -7.88 1.50
C THR A 33 -14.55 -7.45 2.92
N ASP A 34 -15.56 -7.11 3.73
CA ASP A 34 -15.38 -6.76 5.14
C ASP A 34 -14.64 -7.87 5.92
N GLY A 35 -13.69 -7.48 6.76
CA GLY A 35 -12.72 -8.37 7.37
C GLY A 35 -11.44 -7.68 7.82
N ALA A 36 -10.32 -8.39 7.74
CA ALA A 36 -9.02 -7.88 8.15
C ALA A 36 -7.91 -8.32 7.21
N TYR A 37 -6.84 -7.54 7.12
CA TYR A 37 -5.64 -7.86 6.37
C TYR A 37 -4.38 -7.38 7.08
N TRP A 38 -3.25 -8.02 6.76
CA TRP A 38 -1.95 -7.67 7.32
C TRP A 38 -0.80 -8.05 6.39
N LEU A 39 0.34 -7.40 6.60
CA LEU A 39 1.57 -7.71 5.89
C LEU A 39 2.51 -8.55 6.76
N SER A 40 2.86 -9.74 6.27
CA SER A 40 3.81 -10.67 6.90
C SER A 40 5.25 -10.30 6.56
N LEU A 41 5.63 -9.05 6.86
CA LEU A 41 6.97 -8.52 6.62
C LEU A 41 7.95 -8.76 7.79
N ALA A 42 7.44 -9.27 8.91
CA ALA A 42 8.23 -9.63 10.06
C ALA A 42 8.79 -11.06 9.91
N ASP A 43 9.97 -11.30 10.49
CA ASP A 43 10.43 -12.67 10.75
C ASP A 43 9.35 -13.41 11.58
N PRO A 44 8.88 -14.60 11.16
CA PRO A 44 8.00 -15.45 11.96
C PRO A 44 8.55 -15.76 13.36
N ALA A 45 9.85 -15.59 13.61
CA ALA A 45 10.45 -15.71 14.94
C ALA A 45 10.20 -14.48 15.84
N ILE A 46 9.85 -13.32 15.26
CA ILE A 46 9.61 -12.05 15.99
C ILE A 46 8.13 -11.85 16.29
N VAL A 47 7.25 -12.35 15.41
CA VAL A 47 5.82 -12.50 15.68
C VAL A 47 5.63 -13.97 16.00
N GLY A 48 5.84 -14.36 17.27
CA GLY A 48 5.58 -15.73 17.69
C GLY A 48 4.23 -16.19 17.12
N LEU A 49 4.14 -17.44 16.66
CA LEU A 49 2.92 -17.98 16.05
C LEU A 49 1.65 -17.86 16.94
N ASP A 50 1.82 -17.51 18.22
CA ASP A 50 0.78 -17.23 19.22
C ASP A 50 0.57 -15.73 19.53
N ALA A 51 1.27 -14.82 18.86
CA ALA A 51 1.10 -13.38 19.04
C ALA A 51 -0.17 -12.90 18.35
N ASP A 52 -0.97 -12.11 19.07
CA ASP A 52 -2.16 -11.45 18.54
C ASP A 52 -1.78 -10.59 17.33
N ILE A 53 -2.15 -11.05 16.13
CA ILE A 53 -1.84 -10.35 14.88
C ILE A 53 -2.49 -8.96 14.82
N SER A 54 -3.58 -8.74 15.57
CA SER A 54 -4.24 -7.44 15.65
C SER A 54 -3.37 -6.39 16.36
N ALA A 55 -2.38 -6.81 17.15
CA ALA A 55 -1.38 -5.92 17.74
C ALA A 55 -0.26 -5.53 16.76
N SER A 56 -0.23 -6.11 15.55
CA SER A 56 0.75 -5.75 14.53
C SER A 56 0.52 -4.32 14.04
N PRO A 57 1.57 -3.50 13.90
CA PRO A 57 1.46 -2.18 13.30
C PRO A 57 1.22 -2.25 11.78
N LEU A 58 1.08 -3.43 11.19
CA LEU A 58 0.74 -3.62 9.78
C LEU A 58 -0.60 -4.34 9.63
N TYR A 59 -1.43 -4.36 10.68
CA TYR A 59 -2.78 -4.91 10.69
C TYR A 59 -3.83 -3.83 10.36
N CYS A 60 -4.88 -4.24 9.68
CA CYS A 60 -6.04 -3.44 9.36
C CYS A 60 -7.32 -4.27 9.51
N ASP A 61 -8.29 -3.76 10.26
CA ASP A 61 -9.67 -4.27 10.30
C ASP A 61 -10.52 -3.35 9.42
N TYR A 62 -10.61 -3.71 8.15
CA TYR A 62 -11.25 -2.92 7.10
C TYR A 62 -11.49 -3.80 5.86
N GLN A 63 -12.23 -3.29 4.88
CA GLN A 63 -12.50 -4.01 3.64
C GLN A 63 -11.20 -4.41 2.93
N VAL A 64 -11.04 -5.72 2.70
CA VAL A 64 -9.85 -6.30 2.04
C VAL A 64 -9.74 -5.83 0.59
N ALA A 65 -10.85 -5.43 -0.03
CA ALA A 65 -10.87 -4.75 -1.33
C ALA A 65 -9.93 -3.55 -1.39
N ARG A 66 -9.73 -2.82 -0.28
CA ARG A 66 -8.85 -1.64 -0.27
C ARG A 66 -7.40 -2.02 -0.50
N LEU A 67 -6.91 -3.04 0.21
CA LEU A 67 -5.57 -3.58 -0.01
C LEU A 67 -5.42 -4.11 -1.45
N PHE A 68 -6.45 -4.75 -1.99
CA PHE A 68 -6.44 -5.24 -3.37
C PHE A 68 -6.31 -4.11 -4.40
N ASP A 69 -7.11 -3.07 -4.28
CA ASP A 69 -7.05 -1.92 -5.18
C ASP A 69 -5.68 -1.23 -5.07
N ASP A 70 -5.21 -0.97 -3.85
CA ASP A 70 -3.94 -0.29 -3.63
C ASP A 70 -2.74 -1.11 -4.15
N LEU A 71 -2.73 -2.44 -3.95
CA LEU A 71 -1.66 -3.30 -4.46
C LEU A 71 -1.67 -3.41 -5.97
N THR A 72 -2.85 -3.52 -6.60
CA THR A 72 -2.94 -3.66 -8.06
C THR A 72 -2.57 -2.35 -8.76
N GLU A 73 -2.96 -1.20 -8.22
CA GLU A 73 -2.56 0.11 -8.73
C GLU A 73 -1.07 0.39 -8.53
N LEU A 74 -0.51 0.02 -7.37
CA LEU A 74 0.90 0.23 -7.04
C LEU A 74 1.84 -0.73 -7.79
N ALA A 75 1.37 -1.94 -8.13
CA ALA A 75 2.16 -3.01 -8.72
C ALA A 75 3.06 -2.56 -9.89
N PRO A 76 2.56 -1.87 -10.94
CA PRO A 76 3.43 -1.39 -12.01
C PRO A 76 4.56 -0.55 -11.44
N TYR A 77 4.27 0.53 -10.70
CA TYR A 77 5.24 1.49 -10.14
C TYR A 77 6.30 0.86 -9.23
N ALA A 78 5.87 -0.05 -8.36
CA ALA A 78 6.77 -0.81 -7.50
C ALA A 78 7.71 -1.71 -8.29
N LEU A 79 7.26 -2.23 -9.43
CA LEU A 79 8.01 -3.10 -10.33
C LEU A 79 8.82 -2.35 -11.39
N ALA A 80 8.68 -1.03 -11.58
CA ALA A 80 9.64 -0.31 -12.41
C ALA A 80 11.01 -0.27 -11.73
N GLU A 81 12.02 -0.57 -12.53
CA GLU A 81 13.41 -0.50 -12.11
C GLU A 81 13.79 0.96 -11.81
N VAL A 82 14.10 1.23 -10.55
CA VAL A 82 14.61 2.52 -10.12
C VAL A 82 16.11 2.60 -10.45
N PRO A 83 16.59 3.70 -11.05
CA PRO A 83 18.01 3.94 -11.27
C PRO A 83 18.83 3.78 -9.99
N ALA A 84 20.01 3.17 -10.08
CA ALA A 84 20.87 2.88 -8.93
C ALA A 84 21.22 4.14 -8.10
N GLN A 85 21.30 5.30 -8.76
CA GLN A 85 21.54 6.61 -8.13
C GLN A 85 20.45 6.99 -7.13
N LEU A 86 19.20 6.55 -7.37
CA LEU A 86 18.04 6.82 -6.53
C LEU A 86 17.82 5.74 -5.48
N HIS A 87 18.50 4.60 -5.55
CA HIS A 87 18.36 3.54 -4.54
C HIS A 87 18.59 4.07 -3.12
N ALA A 88 19.63 4.89 -2.92
CA ALA A 88 19.93 5.48 -1.63
C ALA A 88 18.84 6.48 -1.15
N PHE A 89 18.13 7.12 -2.07
CA PHE A 89 17.02 8.03 -1.76
C PHE A 89 15.85 7.24 -1.16
N PHE A 90 15.39 6.18 -1.85
CA PHE A 90 14.33 5.30 -1.34
C PHE A 90 14.76 4.54 -0.07
N ALA A 91 16.00 4.05 -0.03
CA ALA A 91 16.49 3.25 1.09
C ALA A 91 16.69 4.04 2.39
N ARG A 92 16.99 5.34 2.35
CA ARG A 92 17.24 6.14 3.56
C ARG A 92 16.00 6.84 4.09
N GLU A 93 15.09 7.22 3.22
CA GLU A 93 14.04 8.20 3.53
C GLU A 93 12.66 7.57 3.77
N ALA A 94 12.53 6.33 4.25
CA ALA A 94 11.22 5.80 4.67
C ALA A 94 10.77 6.46 6.00
N GLY A 95 9.48 6.81 6.12
CA GLY A 95 8.85 7.41 7.30
C GLY A 95 8.92 8.94 7.36
N ARG A 96 8.79 9.47 8.59
CA ARG A 96 8.94 10.90 8.95
C ARG A 96 10.13 11.60 8.33
N SER A 97 11.18 10.87 8.01
CA SER A 97 12.37 11.40 7.34
C SER A 97 12.04 12.12 6.02
N TRP A 98 11.05 11.66 5.23
CA TRP A 98 10.62 12.37 4.03
C TRP A 98 9.82 13.64 4.33
N HIS A 99 8.87 13.58 5.27
CA HIS A 99 8.11 14.77 5.68
C HIS A 99 9.04 15.84 6.26
N ASP A 100 9.93 15.47 7.17
CA ASP A 100 10.94 16.34 7.77
C ASP A 100 11.88 16.89 6.70
N PHE A 101 12.27 16.05 5.72
CA PHE A 101 13.07 16.49 4.59
C PHE A 101 12.34 17.54 3.74
N ARG A 102 11.07 17.30 3.40
CA ARG A 102 10.24 18.20 2.60
C ARG A 102 10.00 19.52 3.33
N GLU A 103 9.62 19.48 4.62
CA GLU A 103 9.44 20.67 5.46
C GLU A 103 10.74 21.47 5.57
N ALA A 104 11.85 20.82 5.92
CA ALA A 104 13.14 21.47 6.03
C ALA A 104 13.60 22.04 4.67
N TRP A 105 13.25 21.41 3.57
CA TRP A 105 13.51 21.92 2.24
C TRP A 105 12.63 23.13 1.91
N TRP A 106 11.32 23.05 2.15
CA TRP A 106 10.35 24.13 1.89
C TRP A 106 10.76 25.42 2.60
N HIS A 107 11.11 25.32 3.89
CA HIS A 107 11.59 26.46 4.66
C HIS A 107 12.88 27.09 4.11
N ARG A 108 13.70 26.35 3.36
CA ARG A 108 14.93 26.84 2.73
C ARG A 108 14.71 27.33 1.31
N ALA A 109 13.76 26.76 0.58
CA ALA A 109 13.48 27.09 -0.82
C ALA A 109 12.63 28.35 -0.97
N LYS A 110 11.75 28.66 0.00
CA LYS A 110 10.77 29.77 -0.07
C LYS A 110 11.35 31.15 -0.41
N ASP A 111 12.62 31.41 -0.11
CA ASP A 111 13.30 32.70 -0.33
C ASP A 111 14.24 32.65 -1.56
N SER A 112 14.20 31.57 -2.36
CA SER A 112 15.04 31.39 -3.54
C SER A 112 14.44 32.11 -4.77
N PRO A 113 15.23 32.74 -5.65
CA PRO A 113 14.73 33.27 -6.91
C PRO A 113 14.34 32.19 -7.94
N GLN A 114 14.51 30.90 -7.61
CA GLN A 114 14.26 29.73 -8.46
C GLN A 114 13.09 28.88 -7.93
N THR A 115 12.20 29.44 -7.10
CA THR A 115 11.15 28.69 -6.38
C THR A 115 10.29 27.83 -7.32
N ASP A 116 9.84 28.35 -8.45
CA ASP A 116 8.93 27.59 -9.34
C ASP A 116 9.57 26.32 -9.94
N GLU A 117 10.83 26.40 -10.39
CA GLU A 117 11.58 25.23 -10.88
C GLU A 117 11.79 24.22 -9.76
N LEU A 118 12.15 24.71 -8.57
CA LEU A 118 12.42 23.91 -7.39
C LEU A 118 11.16 23.21 -6.86
N ASP A 119 10.02 23.89 -6.88
CA ASP A 119 8.73 23.35 -6.50
C ASP A 119 8.32 22.23 -7.46
N GLY A 120 8.49 22.42 -8.77
CA GLY A 120 8.27 21.37 -9.77
C GLY A 120 9.13 20.12 -9.54
N LEU A 121 10.39 20.29 -9.12
CA LEU A 121 11.28 19.18 -8.78
C LEU A 121 10.84 18.46 -7.49
N MET A 122 10.33 19.20 -6.49
CA MET A 122 9.83 18.62 -5.25
C MET A 122 8.51 17.86 -5.48
N ASP A 123 7.62 18.39 -6.29
CA ASP A 123 6.36 17.73 -6.67
C ASP A 123 6.64 16.43 -7.43
N ALA A 124 7.59 16.45 -8.38
CA ALA A 124 8.01 15.24 -9.08
C ALA A 124 8.57 14.17 -8.13
N ALA A 125 9.41 14.57 -7.16
CA ALA A 125 9.97 13.64 -6.17
C ALA A 125 8.89 13.11 -5.20
N ALA A 126 7.94 13.96 -4.81
CA ALA A 126 6.81 13.57 -3.97
C ALA A 126 5.87 12.60 -4.69
N GLU A 127 5.58 12.85 -5.97
CA GLU A 127 4.73 11.99 -6.78
C GLU A 127 5.38 10.64 -7.05
N LEU A 128 6.67 10.62 -7.42
CA LEU A 128 7.44 9.40 -7.60
C LEU A 128 7.39 8.49 -6.37
N ARG A 129 7.49 9.11 -5.19
CA ARG A 129 7.38 8.42 -3.91
C ARG A 129 5.95 7.96 -3.67
N ARG A 130 4.95 8.83 -3.85
CA ARG A 130 3.52 8.53 -3.64
C ARG A 130 3.09 7.30 -4.45
N LEU A 131 3.47 7.23 -5.73
CA LEU A 131 3.18 6.11 -6.62
C LEU A 131 3.79 4.77 -6.16
N ARG A 132 4.78 4.83 -5.26
CA ARG A 132 5.49 3.67 -4.70
C ARG A 132 5.18 3.44 -3.22
N THR A 133 4.25 4.21 -2.65
CA THR A 133 3.82 4.07 -1.26
C THR A 133 2.45 3.41 -1.24
N LEU A 134 2.34 2.30 -0.50
CA LEU A 134 1.06 1.66 -0.25
C LEU A 134 0.21 2.58 0.64
N ASP A 135 -1.03 2.87 0.23
CA ASP A 135 -1.94 3.66 1.06
C ASP A 135 -2.31 2.86 2.31
N ALA A 136 -1.89 3.39 3.46
CA ALA A 136 -2.15 2.78 4.75
C ALA A 136 -2.98 3.69 5.66
N SER A 137 -3.71 4.65 5.08
CA SER A 137 -4.58 5.58 5.82
C SER A 137 -5.66 4.87 6.65
N HIS A 138 -6.07 3.67 6.22
CA HIS A 138 -7.03 2.79 6.89
C HIS A 138 -6.41 1.91 7.99
N MET A 139 -5.08 1.76 8.03
CA MET A 139 -4.41 1.00 9.09
C MET A 139 -4.34 1.86 10.36
N GLN A 140 -4.58 1.26 11.53
CA GLN A 140 -4.63 1.99 12.81
C GLN A 140 -3.34 2.76 13.10
N SER A 141 -2.19 2.14 12.83
CA SER A 141 -0.85 2.69 13.01
C SER A 141 -0.39 3.61 11.87
N ARG A 142 -1.14 3.67 10.74
CA ARG A 142 -0.83 4.45 9.53
C ARG A 142 0.64 4.35 9.08
N PRO A 143 1.17 3.14 8.87
CA PRO A 143 2.55 2.94 8.46
C PRO A 143 2.81 3.62 7.13
N GLU A 144 3.97 4.26 6.98
CA GLU A 144 4.45 4.53 5.64
C GLU A 144 5.12 3.28 5.10
N ILE A 145 4.54 2.66 4.05
CA ILE A 145 5.06 1.44 3.43
C ILE A 145 5.51 1.77 2.00
N LEU A 146 6.82 1.79 1.78
CA LEU A 146 7.45 2.14 0.51
C LEU A 146 7.95 0.88 -0.21
N ILE A 147 7.58 0.72 -1.47
CA ILE A 147 7.90 -0.45 -2.29
C ILE A 147 8.55 -0.01 -3.62
N TRP A 148 9.74 -0.51 -3.92
CA TRP A 148 10.44 -0.17 -5.16
C TRP A 148 11.34 -1.30 -5.66
N SER A 149 11.64 -1.31 -6.96
CA SER A 149 12.55 -2.29 -7.56
C SER A 149 13.92 -1.71 -7.86
N SER A 150 14.97 -2.51 -7.66
CA SER A 150 16.34 -2.20 -8.05
C SER A 150 17.19 -3.46 -8.16
N ALA A 151 18.02 -3.53 -9.19
CA ALA A 151 18.86 -4.67 -9.54
C ALA A 151 18.09 -6.01 -9.56
N GLY A 152 16.88 -6.02 -10.14
CA GLY A 152 16.04 -7.22 -10.20
C GLY A 152 15.45 -7.68 -8.86
N ARG A 153 15.54 -6.86 -7.80
CA ARG A 153 14.96 -7.12 -6.48
C ARG A 153 13.88 -6.10 -6.16
N VAL A 154 12.87 -6.53 -5.42
CA VAL A 154 11.83 -5.64 -4.86
C VAL A 154 12.15 -5.41 -3.40
N HIS A 155 12.24 -4.14 -3.00
CA HIS A 155 12.46 -3.71 -1.63
C HIS A 155 11.16 -3.19 -1.05
N ILE A 156 10.87 -3.60 0.17
CA ILE A 156 9.73 -3.12 0.95
C ILE A 156 10.30 -2.52 2.23
N LYS A 157 9.95 -1.28 2.57
CA LYS A 157 10.28 -0.68 3.86
C LYS A 157 9.04 -0.14 4.52
N TRP A 158 8.97 -0.24 5.84
CA TRP A 158 7.92 0.39 6.62
C TRP A 158 8.49 1.22 7.76
N ASP A 159 7.77 2.26 8.14
CA ASP A 159 8.03 3.07 9.31
C ASP A 159 6.72 3.54 9.95
N VAL A 160 6.58 3.30 11.25
CA VAL A 160 5.46 3.76 12.09
C VAL A 160 5.93 4.62 13.25
N ARG A 161 7.20 5.04 13.26
CA ARG A 161 7.74 5.86 14.36
C ARG A 161 6.94 7.13 14.51
N GLY A 162 6.61 7.44 15.77
CA GLY A 162 5.84 8.60 16.21
C GLY A 162 4.35 8.57 15.84
N ASN A 163 3.88 7.54 15.16
CA ASN A 163 2.45 7.33 14.98
C ASN A 163 1.88 6.82 16.31
N ALA A 164 0.59 7.07 16.51
CA ALA A 164 -0.13 6.67 17.70
C ALA A 164 -1.39 5.90 17.32
N VAL A 165 -1.67 4.83 18.07
CA VAL A 165 -2.93 4.08 18.02
C VAL A 165 -3.66 4.42 19.31
N ASP A 166 -4.89 4.92 19.21
CA ASP A 166 -5.70 5.37 20.34
C ASP A 166 -4.98 6.35 21.29
N GLY A 167 -4.16 7.23 20.72
CA GLY A 167 -3.37 8.22 21.46
C GLY A 167 -2.11 7.67 22.14
N ALA A 168 -1.88 6.36 22.10
CA ALA A 168 -0.67 5.73 22.61
C ALA A 168 0.38 5.55 21.49
N PRO A 169 1.67 5.86 21.73
CA PRO A 169 2.71 5.59 20.74
C PRO A 169 2.76 4.12 20.34
N VAL A 170 2.89 3.84 19.05
CA VAL A 170 3.10 2.47 18.55
C VAL A 170 4.38 1.90 19.17
N ARG A 171 4.28 0.73 19.79
CA ARG A 171 5.41 -0.01 20.40
C ARG A 171 5.74 -1.25 19.58
N GLY A 172 6.93 -1.82 19.78
CA GLY A 172 7.38 -3.02 19.07
C GLY A 172 8.18 -2.72 17.80
N MET A 173 7.87 -3.41 16.70
CA MET A 173 8.60 -3.30 15.42
C MET A 173 8.23 -2.03 14.65
N VAL A 174 8.73 -0.89 15.12
CA VAL A 174 8.34 0.44 14.62
C VAL A 174 8.91 0.82 13.26
N ARG A 175 9.84 0.02 12.73
CA ARG A 175 10.45 0.18 11.41
C ARG A 175 11.04 -1.14 10.94
N GLY A 176 11.17 -1.32 9.63
CA GLY A 176 11.92 -2.44 9.07
C GLY A 176 11.95 -2.43 7.55
N GLY A 177 12.41 -3.54 6.99
CA GLY A 177 12.35 -3.77 5.57
C GLY A 177 12.53 -5.24 5.21
N ALA A 178 12.03 -5.60 4.03
CA ALA A 178 12.19 -6.90 3.41
C ALA A 178 12.72 -6.71 1.99
N THR A 179 13.30 -7.76 1.43
CA THR A 179 13.74 -7.75 0.03
C THR A 179 13.47 -9.09 -0.61
N LEU A 180 12.72 -9.06 -1.70
CA LEU A 180 12.29 -10.22 -2.46
C LEU A 180 12.95 -10.18 -3.84
N THR A 181 13.04 -11.34 -4.50
CA THR A 181 13.23 -11.33 -5.95
C THR A 181 11.99 -10.77 -6.62
N ARG A 182 12.15 -10.26 -7.85
CA ARG A 182 11.01 -9.81 -8.66
C ARG A 182 9.97 -10.91 -8.85
N GLU A 183 10.40 -12.14 -9.13
CA GLU A 183 9.47 -13.26 -9.33
C GLU A 183 8.68 -13.58 -8.05
N GLN A 184 9.35 -13.55 -6.88
CA GLN A 184 8.67 -13.77 -5.60
C GLN A 184 7.60 -12.71 -5.34
N PHE A 185 7.92 -11.43 -5.52
CA PHE A 185 6.96 -10.35 -5.27
C PHE A 185 5.74 -10.43 -6.20
N ILE A 186 5.96 -10.69 -7.50
CA ILE A 186 4.86 -10.91 -8.45
C ILE A 186 4.04 -12.15 -8.05
N GLY A 187 4.71 -13.21 -7.58
CA GLY A 187 4.06 -14.40 -7.04
C GLY A 187 3.14 -14.08 -5.86
N GLU A 188 3.61 -13.29 -4.89
CA GLU A 188 2.81 -12.86 -3.73
C GLU A 188 1.59 -12.01 -4.12
N LEU A 189 1.73 -11.10 -5.09
CA LEU A 189 0.61 -10.31 -5.61
C LEU A 189 -0.44 -11.21 -6.26
N ARG A 190 -0.01 -12.15 -7.11
CA ARG A 190 -0.89 -13.10 -7.80
C ARG A 190 -1.60 -14.04 -6.85
N ASP A 191 -0.86 -14.60 -5.89
CA ASP A 191 -1.41 -15.48 -4.85
C ASP A 191 -2.48 -14.75 -4.02
N PHE A 192 -2.20 -13.53 -3.56
CA PHE A 192 -3.17 -12.72 -2.83
C PHE A 192 -4.44 -12.45 -3.66
N CYS A 193 -4.29 -12.00 -4.91
CA CYS A 193 -5.42 -11.72 -5.79
C CYS A 193 -6.25 -12.99 -6.06
N ALA A 194 -5.60 -14.13 -6.29
CA ALA A 194 -6.27 -15.40 -6.52
C ALA A 194 -7.06 -15.84 -5.29
N ARG A 195 -6.45 -15.85 -4.09
CA ARG A 195 -7.11 -16.22 -2.84
C ARG A 195 -8.31 -15.32 -2.53
N LEU A 196 -8.18 -14.01 -2.74
CA LEU A 196 -9.30 -13.07 -2.53
C LEU A 196 -10.42 -13.34 -3.53
N CYS A 197 -10.10 -13.52 -4.82
CA CYS A 197 -11.11 -13.82 -5.83
C CYS A 197 -11.82 -15.14 -5.54
N GLU A 198 -11.11 -16.20 -5.15
CA GLU A 198 -11.72 -17.49 -4.78
C GLU A 198 -12.66 -17.35 -3.58
N ALA A 199 -12.23 -16.64 -2.53
CA ALA A 199 -13.08 -16.37 -1.37
C ALA A 199 -14.34 -15.57 -1.74
N MET A 200 -14.20 -14.62 -2.67
CA MET A 200 -15.32 -13.82 -3.17
C MET A 200 -16.25 -14.60 -4.10
N ASP A 201 -15.77 -15.54 -4.90
CA ASP A 201 -16.63 -16.41 -5.70
C ASP A 201 -17.55 -17.26 -4.80
N GLU A 202 -16.99 -17.81 -3.72
CA GLU A 202 -17.74 -18.56 -2.71
C GLU A 202 -18.82 -17.67 -2.09
N ARG A 203 -18.43 -16.47 -1.65
CA ARG A 203 -19.32 -15.51 -1.01
C ARG A 203 -20.46 -15.08 -1.93
N ILE A 204 -20.17 -14.76 -3.19
CA ILE A 204 -21.17 -14.38 -4.19
C ILE A 204 -22.14 -15.55 -4.43
N ARG A 205 -21.66 -16.79 -4.44
CA ARG A 205 -22.53 -17.98 -4.57
C ARG A 205 -23.48 -18.12 -3.37
N GLN A 206 -22.99 -17.93 -2.16
CA GLN A 206 -23.81 -17.97 -0.94
C GLN A 206 -24.87 -16.86 -0.96
N VAL A 207 -24.48 -15.64 -1.32
CA VAL A 207 -25.40 -14.51 -1.48
C VAL A 207 -26.49 -14.83 -2.52
N ALA A 208 -26.11 -15.40 -3.68
CA ALA A 208 -27.05 -15.81 -4.72
C ALA A 208 -28.03 -16.90 -4.26
N GLN A 209 -27.66 -17.69 -3.25
CA GLN A 209 -28.50 -18.71 -2.62
C GLN A 209 -29.35 -18.16 -1.46
N GLY A 210 -29.29 -16.86 -1.19
CA GLY A 210 -30.10 -16.20 -0.15
C GLY A 210 -29.46 -16.20 1.24
N ALA A 211 -28.13 -16.26 1.34
CA ALA A 211 -27.44 -16.21 2.63
C ALA A 211 -27.58 -14.86 3.39
N LEU A 212 -28.02 -13.79 2.72
CA LEU A 212 -28.26 -12.50 3.36
C LEU A 212 -29.68 -12.41 3.91
N ALA A 213 -29.86 -11.60 4.95
CA ALA A 213 -31.18 -11.26 5.45
C ALA A 213 -32.04 -10.63 4.33
N PRO A 214 -33.35 -10.96 4.21
CA PRO A 214 -34.20 -10.48 3.12
C PRO A 214 -34.33 -8.95 3.00
N ALA A 215 -34.06 -8.22 4.09
CA ALA A 215 -34.09 -6.76 4.10
C ALA A 215 -32.84 -6.12 3.47
N ILE A 216 -31.75 -6.86 3.30
CA ILE A 216 -30.49 -6.35 2.74
C ILE A 216 -30.57 -6.42 1.22
N ARG A 217 -30.43 -5.27 0.57
CA ARG A 217 -30.40 -5.18 -0.90
C ARG A 217 -29.02 -5.53 -1.44
N ILE A 218 -28.99 -6.31 -2.52
CA ILE A 218 -27.76 -6.60 -3.24
C ILE A 218 -28.07 -6.95 -4.70
N ASP A 219 -27.29 -6.40 -5.63
CA ASP A 219 -27.38 -6.74 -7.06
C ASP A 219 -26.40 -7.88 -7.38
N VAL A 220 -26.90 -9.10 -7.40
CA VAL A 220 -26.08 -10.31 -7.65
C VAL A 220 -25.47 -10.29 -9.05
N GLU A 221 -26.16 -9.77 -10.05
CA GLU A 221 -25.62 -9.70 -11.41
C GLU A 221 -24.45 -8.71 -11.48
N GLN A 222 -24.58 -7.56 -10.79
CA GLN A 222 -23.49 -6.60 -10.67
C GLN A 222 -22.29 -7.22 -9.93
N LEU A 223 -22.51 -7.99 -8.86
CA LEU A 223 -21.42 -8.69 -8.16
C LEU A 223 -20.65 -9.62 -9.10
N VAL A 224 -21.36 -10.41 -9.90
CA VAL A 224 -20.73 -11.34 -10.87
C VAL A 224 -19.93 -10.58 -11.92
N ARG A 225 -20.46 -9.45 -12.44
CA ARG A 225 -19.75 -8.59 -13.39
C ARG A 225 -18.49 -7.97 -12.76
N GLU A 226 -18.61 -7.41 -11.57
CA GLU A 226 -17.46 -6.82 -10.86
C GLU A 226 -16.40 -7.87 -10.57
N GLN A 227 -16.77 -9.03 -10.04
CA GLN A 227 -15.86 -10.14 -9.76
C GLN A 227 -15.06 -10.58 -11.01
N ALA A 228 -15.70 -10.62 -12.18
CA ALA A 228 -15.04 -10.95 -13.43
C ALA A 228 -14.00 -9.88 -13.86
N LEU A 229 -14.26 -8.61 -13.55
CA LEU A 229 -13.31 -7.51 -13.77
C LEU A 229 -12.14 -7.60 -12.78
N ARG A 230 -12.43 -7.75 -11.48
CA ARG A 230 -11.41 -7.84 -10.40
C ARG A 230 -10.39 -8.93 -10.67
N ARG A 231 -10.83 -10.11 -11.13
CA ARG A 231 -9.92 -11.23 -11.47
C ARG A 231 -8.84 -10.87 -12.50
N LYS A 232 -9.11 -9.92 -13.38
CA LYS A 232 -8.20 -9.52 -14.47
C LYS A 232 -7.39 -8.28 -14.13
N GLN A 233 -7.70 -7.59 -13.04
CA GLN A 233 -7.17 -6.26 -12.72
C GLN A 233 -5.64 -6.28 -12.58
N LEU A 234 -5.07 -7.21 -11.80
CA LEU A 234 -3.62 -7.30 -11.63
C LEU A 234 -2.89 -7.50 -12.96
N GLU A 235 -3.28 -8.51 -13.74
CA GLU A 235 -2.62 -8.80 -15.01
C GLU A 235 -2.81 -7.66 -16.02
N HIS A 236 -3.95 -6.97 -15.97
CA HIS A 236 -4.18 -5.77 -16.78
C HIS A 236 -3.20 -4.66 -16.43
N GLU A 237 -3.04 -4.31 -15.14
CA GLU A 237 -2.10 -3.25 -14.71
C GLU A 237 -0.64 -3.64 -14.96
N LEU A 238 -0.28 -4.92 -14.78
CA LEU A 238 1.06 -5.42 -15.12
C LEU A 238 1.37 -5.38 -16.62
N ALA A 239 0.37 -5.63 -17.48
CA ALA A 239 0.51 -5.60 -18.93
C ALA A 239 0.46 -4.18 -19.52
N ASN A 240 -0.15 -3.22 -18.81
CA ASN A 240 -0.31 -1.83 -19.24
C ASN A 240 0.37 -0.89 -18.25
N PRO A 241 1.69 -1.01 -18.06
CA PRO A 241 2.35 -0.29 -17.00
C PRO A 241 2.37 1.19 -17.38
N ARG A 242 1.88 2.05 -16.48
CA ARG A 242 1.64 3.49 -16.74
C ARG A 242 2.92 4.32 -16.64
N PHE A 243 4.01 3.88 -17.29
CA PHE A 243 5.31 4.49 -17.14
C PHE A 243 5.63 5.56 -18.16
N ALA A 244 5.93 6.74 -17.63
CA ALA A 244 6.88 7.69 -18.22
C ALA A 244 7.56 8.47 -17.09
N ASP A 245 8.28 7.76 -16.21
CA ASP A 245 9.20 8.45 -15.29
C ASP A 245 10.40 8.94 -16.13
N ASP A 246 10.55 10.26 -16.30
CA ASP A 246 11.76 10.88 -16.86
C ASP A 246 12.89 10.74 -15.82
N TRP A 247 13.47 9.53 -15.77
CA TRP A 247 14.51 9.18 -14.81
C TRP A 247 15.69 10.16 -14.81
N PRO A 248 16.19 10.64 -15.96
CA PRO A 248 17.17 11.73 -15.99
C PRO A 248 16.72 12.97 -15.21
N ALA A 249 15.51 13.50 -15.46
CA ALA A 249 15.00 14.66 -14.76
C ALA A 249 14.83 14.42 -13.26
N VAL A 250 14.35 13.24 -12.87
CA VAL A 250 14.19 12.84 -11.46
C VAL A 250 15.54 12.69 -10.75
N VAL A 251 16.54 12.10 -11.41
CA VAL A 251 17.90 11.97 -10.86
C VAL A 251 18.53 13.34 -10.67
N GLU A 252 18.39 14.22 -11.65
CA GLU A 252 18.87 15.61 -11.56
C GLU A 252 18.17 16.37 -10.42
N ALA A 253 16.84 16.26 -10.33
CA ALA A 253 16.02 16.84 -9.26
C ALA A 253 16.55 16.44 -7.88
N ILE A 254 16.61 15.13 -7.62
CA ILE A 254 17.04 14.58 -6.34
C ILE A 254 18.52 14.90 -6.05
N GLY A 255 19.37 14.95 -7.08
CA GLY A 255 20.75 15.41 -6.96
C GLY A 255 20.84 16.85 -6.44
N ARG A 256 20.15 17.78 -7.10
CA ARG A 256 20.09 19.21 -6.71
C ARG A 256 19.54 19.40 -5.29
N LEU A 257 18.52 18.63 -4.91
CA LEU A 257 17.96 18.63 -3.56
C LEU A 257 18.98 18.18 -2.51
N ARG A 258 19.81 17.17 -2.82
CA ARG A 258 20.82 16.61 -1.90
C ARG A 258 22.04 17.50 -1.77
N ASP A 259 22.52 18.12 -2.84
CA ASP A 259 23.70 18.98 -2.80
C ASP A 259 23.48 20.23 -1.94
N ARG A 260 22.28 20.82 -1.97
CA ARG A 260 21.91 21.90 -1.03
C ARG A 260 21.92 21.43 0.43
N ARG A 261 21.46 20.21 0.72
CA ARG A 261 21.54 19.62 2.07
C ARG A 261 22.99 19.41 2.54
N GLY A 262 23.91 19.15 1.61
CA GLY A 262 25.33 18.90 1.88
C GLY A 262 26.17 20.18 2.06
N ALA A 263 25.88 21.23 1.29
CA ALA A 263 26.56 22.53 1.40
C ALA A 263 26.35 23.17 2.78
N ASP A 264 25.15 23.06 3.34
CA ASP A 264 24.78 23.67 4.62
C ASP A 264 25.28 22.90 5.87
N ARG A 265 25.72 21.64 5.74
CA ARG A 265 26.31 20.89 6.87
C ARG A 265 27.78 21.20 7.12
N ARG A 266 28.40 22.00 6.24
CA ARG A 266 29.81 22.41 6.32
C ARG A 266 29.98 23.86 6.80
N VAL A 267 28.89 24.49 7.25
CA VAL A 267 28.87 25.83 7.88
C VAL A 267 28.55 25.68 9.35
#